data_AF-A0A7S2VY78-F1
#
_entry.id   AF-A0A7S2VY78-F1
#
_cell.length_a   1.000
_cell.length_b   1.000
_cell.length_c   1.000
_cell.angle_alpha   90.00
_cell.angle_beta   90.00
_cell.angle_gamma   90.00
#
_symmetry.space_group_name_H-M   'P 1'
#
loop_
_entity.id
_entity.type
_entity.pdbx_description
1 polymer ?
#
loop_
_entity_poly.entity_id
_entity_poly.type
_entity_poly.pdbx_seq_one_letter_code
_entity_poly.pdbx_strand_id
1 'polypeptide(L)'
;AGILAHSDGDVYADDVAIITLRGGALIEFWPATGDTISDGRDDARRVSPRPVVSVYLEPRSVLMYSGDAYRLRHGIRRNDSDVITDACVNASDAGVRVGDVVKRNPAGRVSVVF
;
A
#
# COMPACT_ATOMS: atom_id res chain seq x y z
N ALA A 1 11.74 0.22 4.44
CA ALA A 1 11.75 -0.23 3.03
C ALA A 1 10.37 -0.02 2.41
N GLY A 2 10.25 0.00 1.09
CA GLY A 2 8.99 0.17 0.36
C GLY A 2 9.10 -0.43 -1.04
N ILE A 3 8.04 -0.30 -1.84
CA ILE A 3 8.04 -0.68 -3.26
C ILE A 3 7.27 0.40 -4.03
N LEU A 4 7.84 0.85 -5.15
CA LEU A 4 7.21 1.84 -6.00
C LEU A 4 5.89 1.32 -6.56
N ALA A 5 4.97 2.23 -6.90
CA ALA A 5 3.70 1.85 -7.48
C ALA A 5 3.92 1.15 -8.83
N HIS A 6 3.45 -0.08 -8.96
CA HIS A 6 3.59 -0.93 -10.15
C HIS A 6 2.37 -1.82 -10.32
N SER A 7 2.27 -2.48 -11.46
CA SER A 7 1.28 -3.54 -11.71
C SER A 7 2.02 -4.86 -11.88
N ASP A 8 1.39 -5.98 -11.49
CA ASP A 8 2.00 -7.31 -11.60
C ASP A 8 2.14 -7.77 -13.06
N GLY A 9 1.31 -7.23 -13.94
CA GLY A 9 1.35 -7.44 -15.38
C GLY A 9 0.66 -8.72 -15.85
N ASP A 10 0.37 -8.81 -17.14
CA ASP A 10 -0.58 -9.78 -17.71
C ASP A 10 -0.12 -11.25 -17.73
N VAL A 11 1.00 -11.58 -17.07
CA VAL A 11 1.51 -12.96 -16.97
C VAL A 11 0.77 -13.76 -15.90
N TYR A 12 0.16 -13.09 -14.91
CA TYR A 12 -0.57 -13.73 -13.82
C TYR A 12 -2.09 -13.63 -14.04
N ALA A 13 -2.84 -14.51 -13.38
CA ALA A 13 -4.29 -14.32 -13.26
C ALA A 13 -4.58 -13.10 -12.38
N ASP A 14 -5.74 -12.48 -12.58
CA ASP A 14 -6.13 -11.26 -11.87
C ASP A 14 -6.33 -11.46 -10.35
N ASP A 15 -6.31 -12.70 -9.84
CA ASP A 15 -6.54 -13.02 -8.43
C ASP A 15 -5.22 -13.03 -7.63
N VAL A 16 -4.99 -11.97 -6.86
CA VAL A 16 -3.77 -11.84 -6.03
C VAL A 16 -4.10 -12.06 -4.56
N ALA A 17 -3.21 -12.77 -3.85
CA ALA A 17 -3.26 -12.87 -2.40
C ALA A 17 -1.92 -12.50 -1.75
N ILE A 18 -1.96 -11.54 -0.82
CA ILE A 18 -0.79 -11.10 -0.05
C ILE A 18 -0.98 -11.47 1.42
N ILE A 19 -0.15 -12.39 1.91
CA ILE A 19 -0.09 -12.75 3.34
C ILE A 19 0.96 -11.88 4.01
N THR A 20 0.57 -11.10 5.04
CA THR A 20 1.53 -10.29 5.83
C THR A 20 1.96 -11.05 7.07
N LEU A 21 3.25 -11.40 7.17
CA LEU A 21 3.80 -12.24 8.23
C LEU A 21 4.40 -11.44 9.39
N ARG A 22 5.13 -10.37 9.07
CA ARG A 22 5.79 -9.49 10.04
C ARG A 22 5.66 -8.06 9.58
N GLY A 23 5.47 -7.13 10.53
CA GLY A 23 5.48 -5.69 10.31
C GLY A 23 4.30 -5.17 9.49
N GLY A 24 3.55 -4.23 10.05
CA GLY A 24 2.46 -3.60 9.31
C GLY A 24 2.95 -2.55 8.30
N ALA A 25 2.12 -2.27 7.29
CA ALA A 25 2.33 -1.18 6.35
C ALA A 25 1.02 -0.77 5.67
N LEU A 26 0.92 0.49 5.27
CA LEU A 26 -0.14 0.96 4.36
C LEU A 26 0.24 0.60 2.91
N ILE A 27 -0.54 -0.28 2.26
CA ILE A 27 -0.50 -0.46 0.82
C ILE A 27 -1.50 0.50 0.18
N GLU A 28 -1.10 1.10 -0.93
CA GLU A 28 -1.86 2.12 -1.63
C GLU A 28 -2.03 1.70 -3.10
N PHE A 29 -3.17 2.06 -3.69
CA PHE A 29 -3.51 1.76 -5.09
C PHE A 29 -3.80 3.06 -5.85
N TRP A 30 -3.27 3.17 -7.07
CA TRP A 30 -3.36 4.32 -7.95
C TRP A 30 -3.86 3.92 -9.34
N PRO A 31 -4.37 4.88 -10.14
CA PRO A 31 -4.73 4.60 -11.52
C PRO A 31 -3.54 4.07 -12.33
N ALA A 32 -3.84 3.26 -13.35
CA ALA A 32 -2.84 2.66 -14.25
C ALA A 32 -1.92 3.71 -14.91
N THR A 33 -2.43 4.93 -15.13
CA THR A 33 -1.71 6.05 -15.73
C THR A 33 -1.71 7.27 -14.79
N GLY A 34 -0.74 8.17 -14.94
CA GLY A 34 -0.62 9.40 -14.16
C GLY A 34 0.37 9.32 -13.01
N ASP A 35 0.36 10.33 -12.14
CA ASP A 35 1.33 10.47 -11.05
C ASP A 35 1.07 9.45 -9.93
N THR A 36 2.15 8.88 -9.38
CA THR A 36 2.13 7.95 -8.23
C THR A 36 3.21 8.31 -7.21
N ILE A 37 3.40 7.47 -6.19
CA ILE A 37 4.51 7.64 -5.24
C ILE A 37 5.86 7.69 -5.97
N SER A 38 6.58 8.79 -5.81
CA SER A 38 7.95 8.93 -6.31
C SER A 38 8.96 8.32 -5.34
N ASP A 39 10.16 8.04 -5.84
CA ASP A 39 11.29 7.53 -5.06
C ASP A 39 11.94 8.59 -4.14
N GLY A 40 11.31 9.77 -4.01
CA GLY A 40 11.78 10.87 -3.18
C GLY A 40 12.91 11.70 -3.80
N ARG A 41 13.21 11.53 -5.10
CA ARG A 41 14.16 12.38 -5.83
C ARG A 41 13.56 13.67 -6.40
N ASP A 42 12.24 13.76 -6.44
CA ASP A 42 11.53 14.94 -6.93
C ASP A 42 11.21 15.94 -5.81
N ASP A 43 11.42 17.22 -6.15
CA ASP A 43 11.36 18.41 -5.30
C ASP A 43 10.22 18.43 -4.27
N ALA A 44 10.56 18.91 -3.06
CA ALA A 44 9.68 19.10 -1.90
C ALA A 44 8.47 20.05 -2.09
N ARG A 45 8.14 20.42 -3.35
CA ARG A 45 7.05 21.33 -3.73
C ARG A 45 5.86 20.67 -4.43
N ARG A 46 5.94 19.39 -4.82
CA ARG A 46 4.77 18.69 -5.39
C ARG A 46 3.94 18.04 -4.28
N VAL A 47 2.63 18.28 -4.32
CA VAL A 47 1.65 17.54 -3.51
C VAL A 47 1.75 16.08 -3.91
N SER A 48 2.08 15.19 -2.97
CA SER A 48 2.14 13.76 -3.26
C SER A 48 0.78 13.28 -3.77
N PRO A 49 0.72 12.56 -4.91
CA PRO A 49 -0.54 12.11 -5.49
C PRO A 49 -1.28 11.21 -4.49
N ARG A 50 -2.57 11.47 -4.32
CA ARG A 50 -3.44 10.68 -3.43
C ARG A 50 -3.78 9.35 -4.10
N PRO A 51 -3.72 8.22 -3.36
CA PRO A 51 -4.22 6.95 -3.87
C PRO A 51 -5.73 6.99 -4.03
N VAL A 52 -6.25 6.11 -4.87
CA VAL A 52 -7.70 5.85 -5.02
C VAL A 52 -8.23 5.12 -3.79
N VAL A 53 -7.45 4.15 -3.30
CA VAL A 53 -7.75 3.37 -2.11
C VAL A 53 -6.44 2.94 -1.45
N SER A 54 -6.48 2.78 -0.13
CA SER A 54 -5.40 2.18 0.64
C SER A 54 -5.94 1.17 1.64
N VAL A 55 -5.08 0.24 2.04
CA VAL A 55 -5.40 -0.82 3.00
C VAL A 55 -4.24 -0.88 4.00
N TYR A 56 -4.54 -0.83 5.29
CA TYR A 56 -3.54 -1.06 6.31
C TYR A 56 -3.37 -2.57 6.54
N LEU A 57 -2.17 -3.07 6.26
CA LEU A 57 -1.85 -4.49 6.34
C LEU A 57 -1.24 -4.81 7.70
N GLU A 58 -1.95 -5.54 8.54
CA GLU A 58 -1.41 -6.02 9.83
C GLU A 58 -0.70 -7.37 9.71
N PRO A 59 0.25 -7.70 10.61
CA PRO A 59 0.73 -9.07 10.73
C PRO A 59 -0.42 -10.05 10.95
N ARG A 60 -0.35 -11.22 10.30
CA ARG A 60 -1.39 -12.27 10.28
C ARG A 60 -2.66 -11.87 9.51
N SER A 61 -2.56 -10.92 8.59
CA SER A 61 -3.64 -10.61 7.65
C SER A 61 -3.39 -11.23 6.27
N VAL A 62 -4.48 -11.36 5.50
CA VAL A 62 -4.46 -11.64 4.07
C VAL A 62 -5.19 -10.50 3.37
N LEU A 63 -4.55 -9.87 2.39
CA LEU A 63 -5.20 -9.00 1.42
C LEU A 63 -5.44 -9.79 0.15
N MET A 64 -6.68 -9.83 -0.32
CA MET A 64 -7.05 -10.35 -1.64
C MET A 64 -7.60 -9.23 -2.49
N TYR A 65 -7.20 -9.16 -3.75
CA TYR A 65 -7.77 -8.21 -4.71
C TYR A 65 -7.76 -8.81 -6.10
N SER A 66 -8.76 -8.43 -6.91
CA SER A 66 -8.91 -8.92 -8.28
C SER A 66 -9.68 -7.97 -9.18
N GLY A 67 -9.78 -8.32 -10.47
CA GLY A 67 -10.51 -7.54 -11.48
C GLY A 67 -9.97 -6.12 -11.63
N ASP A 68 -10.82 -5.11 -11.43
CA ASP A 68 -10.40 -3.71 -11.60
C ASP A 68 -9.29 -3.29 -10.62
N ALA A 69 -9.26 -3.87 -9.42
CA ALA A 69 -8.19 -3.60 -8.46
C ALA A 69 -6.83 -4.13 -8.94
N TYR A 70 -6.80 -5.23 -9.70
CA TYR A 70 -5.59 -5.80 -10.29
C TYR A 70 -4.98 -4.88 -11.36
N ARG A 71 -5.83 -4.11 -12.06
CA ARG A 71 -5.41 -3.14 -13.08
C ARG A 71 -4.88 -1.83 -12.50
N LEU A 72 -5.02 -1.61 -11.20
CA LEU A 72 -4.42 -0.47 -10.52
C LEU A 72 -2.93 -0.71 -10.32
N ARG A 73 -2.16 0.38 -10.19
CA ARG A 73 -0.79 0.29 -9.70
C ARG A 73 -0.83 0.28 -8.18
N HIS A 74 -0.16 -0.68 -7.55
CA HIS A 74 -0.10 -0.77 -6.09
C HIS A 74 1.33 -0.60 -5.59
N GLY A 75 1.47 -0.10 -4.36
CA GLY A 75 2.79 0.17 -3.79
C GLY A 75 2.75 0.48 -2.31
N ILE A 76 3.94 0.53 -1.71
CA ILE A 76 4.14 0.86 -0.30
C ILE A 76 5.21 1.94 -0.22
N ARG A 77 4.87 3.12 0.31
CA ARG A 77 5.81 4.24 0.46
C ARG A 77 7.05 3.84 1.25
N ARG A 78 8.20 4.42 0.93
CA ARG A 78 9.45 4.22 1.67
C ARG A 78 9.55 5.17 2.87
N ASN A 79 8.83 4.86 3.94
CA ASN A 79 8.85 5.63 5.20
C ASN A 79 9.04 4.70 6.42
N ASP A 80 9.29 5.30 7.59
CA ASP A 80 9.36 4.62 8.89
C ASP A 80 8.01 4.65 9.65
N SER A 81 7.04 5.40 9.13
CA SER A 81 5.67 5.44 9.64
C SER A 81 4.69 5.68 8.50
N ASP A 82 3.45 5.28 8.72
CA ASP A 82 2.32 5.48 7.82
C ASP A 82 1.31 6.44 8.46
N VAL A 83 0.74 7.34 7.65
CA VAL A 83 -0.35 8.21 8.08
C VAL A 83 -1.64 7.65 7.51
N ILE A 84 -2.60 7.32 8.37
CA ILE A 84 -3.89 6.79 7.95
C ILE A 84 -4.74 7.95 7.40
N THR A 85 -5.21 7.81 6.17
CA THR A 85 -6.05 8.80 5.49
C THR A 85 -7.48 8.28 5.31
N ASP A 86 -8.36 9.15 4.81
CA ASP A 86 -9.72 8.81 4.37
C ASP A 86 -9.77 7.72 3.28
N ALA A 87 -8.68 7.51 2.54
CA ALA A 87 -8.56 6.45 1.55
C ALA A 87 -8.36 5.04 2.16
N CYS A 88 -8.06 4.94 3.47
CA CYS A 88 -7.81 3.66 4.13
C CYS A 88 -9.13 2.94 4.46
N VAL A 89 -9.53 2.00 3.60
CA VAL A 89 -10.89 1.43 3.66
C VAL A 89 -11.11 0.47 4.82
N ASN A 90 -10.05 -0.16 5.35
CA ASN A 90 -10.13 -1.10 6.46
C ASN A 90 -9.72 -0.50 7.80
N ALA A 91 -9.65 0.84 7.93
CA ALA A 91 -9.15 1.51 9.13
C ALA A 91 -9.88 1.03 10.41
N SER A 92 -11.21 0.94 10.35
CA SER A 92 -12.03 0.47 11.48
C SER A 92 -11.77 -0.97 11.86
N ASP A 93 -11.63 -1.86 10.87
CA ASP A 93 -11.39 -3.29 11.11
C ASP A 93 -9.98 -3.55 11.64
N ALA A 94 -9.02 -2.74 11.20
CA ALA A 94 -7.63 -2.78 11.66
C ALA A 94 -7.38 -1.98 12.95
N GLY A 95 -8.44 -1.44 13.57
CA GLY A 95 -8.33 -0.72 14.84
C GLY A 95 -7.54 0.61 14.77
N VAL A 96 -7.44 1.22 13.59
CA VAL A 96 -6.77 2.52 13.36
C VAL A 96 -7.77 3.59 12.91
N ARG A 97 -7.40 4.86 13.01
CA ARG A 97 -8.26 6.01 12.72
C ARG A 97 -7.60 6.94 11.71
N VAL A 98 -8.41 7.64 10.92
CA VAL A 98 -7.93 8.72 10.05
C VAL A 98 -7.17 9.75 10.88
N GLY A 99 -5.95 10.07 10.45
CA GLY A 99 -5.01 10.95 11.15
C GLY A 99 -4.01 10.21 12.03
N ASP A 100 -4.19 8.92 12.31
CA ASP A 100 -3.22 8.14 13.08
C ASP A 100 -1.88 8.06 12.35
N VAL A 101 -0.80 8.14 13.12
CA VAL A 101 0.57 7.91 12.66
C VAL A 101 1.05 6.58 13.21
N VAL A 102 1.12 5.57 12.36
CA VAL A 102 1.47 4.21 12.74
C VAL A 102 2.94 3.95 12.44
N LYS A 103 3.74 3.68 13.48
CA LYS A 103 5.17 3.36 13.32
C LYS A 103 5.34 1.97 12.72
N ARG A 104 6.23 1.84 11.74
CA ARG A 104 6.57 0.55 11.14
C ARG A 104 7.49 -0.25 12.05
N ASN A 105 7.47 -1.57 11.87
CA ASN A 105 8.33 -2.47 12.62
C ASN A 105 9.81 -2.26 12.20
N PRO A 106 10.74 -1.95 13.15
CA PRO A 106 12.14 -1.70 12.83
C PRO A 106 12.89 -2.95 12.30
N ALA A 107 12.41 -4.15 12.59
CA ALA A 107 12.92 -5.40 12.01
C ALA A 107 12.40 -5.66 10.58
N GLY A 108 11.65 -4.71 10.00
CA GLY A 108 11.13 -4.77 8.65
C GLY A 108 9.84 -5.58 8.53
N ARG A 109 9.27 -5.51 7.32
CA ARG A 109 8.05 -6.21 6.91
C ARG A 109 8.39 -7.45 6.07
N VAL A 110 7.64 -8.53 6.25
CA VAL A 110 7.71 -9.75 5.43
C VAL A 110 6.31 -10.09 4.94
N SER A 111 6.18 -10.36 3.64
CA SER A 111 4.96 -10.88 3.04
C SER A 111 5.27 -12.01 2.05
N VAL A 112 4.28 -12.87 1.84
CA VAL A 112 4.26 -13.87 0.77
C VAL A 112 3.13 -13.50 -0.18
N VAL A 113 3.43 -13.48 -1.48
CA VAL A 113 2.48 -13.10 -2.54
C VAL A 113 2.21 -14.34 -3.39
N PHE A 114 0.94 -14.59 -3.68
CA PHE A 114 0.44 -15.64 -4.57
C PHE A 114 -0.31 -15.00 -5.72
#